data_AF-A0A8I2K308-F1
#
_entry.id   AF-A0A8I2K308-F1
#
_cell.length_a   1.000
_cell.length_b   1.000
_cell.length_c   1.000
_cell.angle_alpha   90.00
_cell.angle_beta   90.00
_cell.angle_gamma   90.00
#
_symmetry.space_group_name_H-M   'P 1'
#
loop_
_entity.id
_entity.type
_entity.pdbx_description
1 polymer ?
#
loop_
_entity_poly.entity_id
_entity_poly.type
_entity_poly.pdbx_seq_one_letter_code
_entity_poly.pdbx_strand_id
1 'polypeptide(L)'
;MKKMKWSKDYNIYILGIFLFFSCAGTGMIFPEISVVDGLNVKVLYDFSGSMYPGYPDHPRHETGAKYFYEYAHFRRWLADFVTSQTRFNAKRISMSTFRSHERFRPGDINLTHPPVTISRFDVKRAFSQPKPPGIDYTYLAESLDYFTRNFEGLVWLITDNRVETGEGSGTTRDFFISLRDTEKFRSIHIYKLPFEDRTTR
;
A
#
# COMPACT_ATOMS: atom_id res chain seq x y z
N MET A 1 30.75 0.45 15.02
CA MET A 1 29.36 0.55 14.50
C MET A 1 28.39 0.72 15.66
N LYS A 2 27.77 1.90 15.82
CA LYS A 2 26.68 2.08 16.80
C LYS A 2 25.47 1.30 16.29
N LYS A 3 24.97 0.34 17.07
CA LYS A 3 23.70 -0.35 16.78
C LYS A 3 22.59 0.68 16.81
N MET A 4 21.94 0.90 15.66
CA MET A 4 20.74 1.72 15.58
C MET A 4 19.66 1.02 16.41
N LYS A 5 19.30 1.60 17.55
CA LYS A 5 18.14 1.14 18.32
C LYS A 5 16.92 1.50 17.49
N TRP A 6 16.20 0.49 17.02
CA TRP A 6 14.82 0.68 16.56
C TRP A 6 14.08 1.48 17.65
N SER A 7 13.43 2.59 17.28
CA SER A 7 12.39 3.09 18.17
C SER A 7 11.36 1.96 18.27
N LYS A 8 10.85 1.69 19.47
CA LYS A 8 9.95 0.57 19.73
C LYS A 8 8.61 0.67 18.98
N ASP A 9 8.43 1.67 18.11
CA ASP A 9 7.14 2.11 17.58
C ASP A 9 7.13 2.23 16.05
N TYR A 10 8.04 1.57 15.33
CA TYR A 10 7.93 1.53 13.86
C TYR A 10 6.78 0.60 13.45
N ASN A 11 5.69 1.20 12.97
CA ASN A 11 4.43 0.52 12.68
C ASN A 11 4.12 0.58 11.21
N ILE A 12 3.73 -0.55 10.61
CA ILE A 12 3.17 -0.56 9.26
C ILE A 12 1.67 -0.62 9.35
N TYR A 13 1.04 0.20 8.53
CA TYR A 13 -0.40 0.29 8.39
C TYR A 13 -0.81 -0.39 7.09
N ILE A 14 -1.83 -1.22 7.20
CA ILE A 14 -2.47 -1.89 6.07
C ILE A 14 -3.88 -1.33 6.00
N LEU A 15 -4.22 -0.78 4.84
CA LEU A 15 -5.52 -0.17 4.61
C LEU A 15 -6.27 -0.91 3.50
N GLY A 16 -7.46 -1.38 3.82
CA GLY A 16 -8.40 -1.96 2.85
C GLY A 16 -9.42 -0.91 2.40
N ILE A 17 -9.52 -0.67 1.10
CA ILE A 17 -10.46 0.27 0.49
C ILE A 17 -11.33 -0.50 -0.50
N PHE A 18 -12.65 -0.46 -0.31
CA PHE A 18 -13.63 -1.09 -1.20
C PHE A 18 -14.23 -0.04 -2.15
N LEU A 19 -14.12 -0.29 -3.46
CA LEU A 19 -14.53 0.62 -4.53
C LEU A 19 -15.64 0.00 -5.39
N PHE A 20 -16.74 0.74 -5.57
CA PHE A 20 -17.82 0.42 -6.50
C PHE A 20 -18.27 1.69 -7.20
N PHE A 21 -18.39 1.68 -8.53
CA PHE A 21 -19.10 2.75 -9.22
C PHE A 21 -20.60 2.43 -9.22
N SER A 22 -21.40 3.36 -8.71
CA SER A 22 -22.82 3.40 -9.03
C SER A 22 -22.97 4.22 -10.30
N CYS A 23 -23.33 3.61 -11.43
CA CYS A 23 -23.87 4.38 -12.55
C CYS A 23 -25.19 5.01 -12.06
N ALA A 24 -25.18 6.32 -11.79
CA ALA A 24 -26.39 7.04 -11.46
C ALA A 24 -27.33 7.06 -12.67
N GLY A 25 -28.47 6.38 -12.55
CA GLY A 25 -29.51 6.37 -13.57
C GLY A 25 -30.66 5.45 -13.17
N THR A 26 -31.54 5.94 -12.29
CA THR A 26 -32.87 5.41 -11.96
C THR A 26 -32.97 3.98 -11.38
N GLY A 27 -33.46 3.90 -10.15
CA GLY A 27 -33.87 2.65 -9.49
C GLY A 27 -32.73 2.04 -8.67
N MET A 28 -32.92 1.97 -7.35
CA MET A 28 -32.10 1.15 -6.47
C MET A 28 -32.19 -0.31 -6.90
N ILE A 29 -31.32 -0.71 -7.81
CA ILE A 29 -30.89 -2.09 -7.95
C ILE A 29 -29.41 -2.02 -7.62
N PHE A 30 -29.06 -2.46 -6.41
CA PHE A 30 -27.69 -2.78 -6.11
C PHE A 30 -27.22 -3.74 -7.20
N PRO A 31 -26.17 -3.43 -7.98
CA PRO A 31 -25.43 -4.52 -8.57
C PRO A 31 -24.88 -5.27 -7.37
N GLU A 32 -25.58 -6.37 -7.04
CA GLU A 32 -24.93 -7.54 -6.50
C GLU A 32 -23.62 -7.61 -7.27
N ILE A 33 -22.48 -7.41 -6.59
CA ILE A 33 -21.16 -7.71 -7.15
C ILE A 33 -21.40 -9.00 -7.90
N SER A 34 -21.27 -9.03 -9.23
CA SER A 34 -21.63 -10.25 -9.94
C SER A 34 -20.68 -11.31 -9.38
N VAL A 35 -21.22 -12.10 -8.45
CA VAL A 35 -20.49 -13.15 -7.72
C VAL A 35 -19.91 -14.14 -8.73
N VAL A 36 -20.49 -14.11 -9.93
CA VAL A 36 -20.12 -14.73 -11.20
C VAL A 36 -18.64 -14.49 -11.58
N ASP A 37 -18.10 -13.27 -11.49
CA ASP A 37 -16.75 -12.98 -12.03
C ASP A 37 -15.64 -12.85 -10.99
N GLY A 38 -15.98 -12.76 -9.70
CA GLY A 38 -15.02 -12.71 -8.60
C GLY A 38 -14.27 -11.38 -8.47
N LEU A 39 -13.72 -11.12 -7.28
CA LEU A 39 -13.17 -9.81 -6.92
C LEU A 39 -11.75 -9.61 -7.49
N ASN A 40 -11.50 -8.45 -8.10
CA ASN A 40 -10.16 -8.01 -8.47
C ASN A 40 -9.53 -7.28 -7.28
N VAL A 41 -8.30 -7.67 -6.94
CA VAL A 41 -7.53 -7.06 -5.84
C VAL A 41 -6.33 -6.32 -6.42
N LYS A 42 -6.10 -5.10 -5.96
CA LYS A 42 -4.88 -4.35 -6.22
C LYS A 42 -4.16 -4.06 -4.91
N VAL A 43 -2.87 -4.32 -4.86
CA VAL A 43 -2.01 -3.90 -3.75
C VAL A 43 -1.21 -2.68 -4.18
N LEU A 44 -1.25 -1.62 -3.39
CA LEU A 44 -0.40 -0.44 -3.52
C LEU A 44 0.57 -0.42 -2.34
N TYR A 45 1.85 -0.62 -2.60
CA TYR A 45 2.89 -0.60 -1.57
C TYR A 45 3.67 0.70 -1.63
N ASP A 46 3.78 1.36 -0.48
CA ASP A 46 4.62 2.54 -0.30
C ASP A 46 6.09 2.16 -0.43
N PHE A 47 6.75 2.70 -1.44
CA PHE A 47 8.15 2.42 -1.75
C PHE A 47 9.03 3.66 -1.51
N SER A 48 8.54 4.61 -0.70
CA SER A 48 9.25 5.82 -0.31
C SER A 48 10.42 5.55 0.64
N GLY A 49 11.19 6.60 0.91
CA GLY A 49 12.28 6.57 1.88
C GLY A 49 11.78 6.33 3.30
N SER A 50 10.55 6.72 3.64
CA SER A 50 10.05 6.56 5.01
C SER A 50 9.94 5.10 5.44
N MET A 51 9.77 4.18 4.47
CA MET A 51 9.62 2.72 4.61
C MET A 51 10.91 1.97 5.02
N TYR A 52 11.88 2.65 5.64
CA TYR A 52 13.00 2.04 6.37
C TYR A 52 13.29 2.78 7.70
N PRO A 53 13.86 2.10 8.71
CA PRO A 53 14.18 2.73 9.99
C PRO A 53 15.29 3.79 9.85
N GLY A 54 15.02 5.02 10.30
CA GLY A 54 15.99 6.11 10.32
C GLY A 54 15.70 7.25 9.35
N TYR A 55 14.66 7.17 8.53
CA TYR A 55 14.24 8.28 7.68
C TYR A 55 13.59 9.44 8.48
N PRO A 56 13.84 10.72 8.11
CA PRO A 56 14.81 11.18 7.11
C PRO A 56 16.22 11.37 7.68
N ASP A 57 16.37 11.33 9.01
CA ASP A 57 17.56 11.76 9.77
C ASP A 57 18.84 10.97 9.43
N HIS A 58 18.69 9.77 8.90
CA HIS A 58 19.79 8.90 8.54
C HIS A 58 19.55 8.28 7.16
N PRO A 59 20.25 8.75 6.11
CA PRO A 59 20.18 8.16 4.79
C PRO A 59 20.52 6.67 4.84
N ARG A 60 19.71 5.84 4.17
CA ARG A 60 19.83 4.37 4.21
C ARG A 60 21.25 3.87 3.89
N HIS A 61 21.93 4.51 2.95
CA HIS A 61 23.27 4.13 2.52
C HIS A 61 24.33 4.32 3.62
N GLU A 62 24.06 5.18 4.60
CA GLU A 62 24.95 5.42 5.75
C GLU A 62 24.67 4.45 6.91
N THR A 63 23.43 3.96 7.04
CA THR A 63 23.02 3.10 8.16
C THR A 63 23.08 1.61 7.85
N GLY A 64 23.10 1.22 6.58
CA GLY A 64 22.94 -0.17 6.17
C GLY A 64 21.54 -0.72 6.45
N ALA A 65 20.57 0.16 6.73
CA ALA A 65 19.19 -0.22 7.04
C ALA A 65 18.53 -0.90 5.83
N LYS A 66 17.68 -1.90 6.13
CA LYS A 66 16.85 -2.60 5.14
C LYS A 66 15.53 -1.87 4.97
N TYR A 67 15.03 -1.76 3.75
CA TYR A 67 13.63 -1.42 3.52
C TYR A 67 12.73 -2.49 4.12
N PHE A 68 11.51 -2.10 4.48
CA PHE A 68 10.55 -3.02 5.09
C PHE A 68 10.27 -4.28 4.25
N TYR A 69 10.20 -4.13 2.91
CA TYR A 69 10.02 -5.28 2.02
C TYR A 69 11.20 -6.26 1.97
N GLU A 70 12.38 -5.87 2.46
CA GLU A 70 13.57 -6.72 2.48
C GLU A 70 13.59 -7.70 3.67
N TYR A 71 12.71 -7.52 4.65
CA TYR A 71 12.59 -8.45 5.77
C TYR A 71 11.84 -9.72 5.35
N ALA A 72 12.46 -10.88 5.60
CA ALA A 72 11.90 -12.17 5.19
C ALA A 72 10.51 -12.45 5.80
N HIS A 73 10.28 -12.01 7.03
CA HIS A 73 9.00 -12.19 7.71
C HIS A 73 7.89 -11.31 7.12
N PHE A 74 8.21 -10.09 6.66
CA PHE A 74 7.24 -9.31 5.89
C PHE A 74 6.89 -9.99 4.56
N ARG A 75 7.87 -10.51 3.83
CA ARG A 75 7.62 -11.22 2.57
C ARG A 75 6.72 -12.45 2.77
N ARG A 76 6.94 -13.19 3.86
CA ARG A 76 6.08 -14.31 4.26
C ARG A 76 4.67 -13.83 4.59
N TRP A 77 4.57 -12.80 5.42
CA TRP A 77 3.29 -12.19 5.76
C TRP A 77 2.52 -11.73 4.52
N LEU A 78 3.18 -11.10 3.54
CA LEU A 78 2.55 -10.65 2.30
C LEU A 78 2.04 -11.85 1.48
N ALA A 79 2.80 -12.94 1.39
CA ALA A 79 2.35 -14.16 0.70
C ALA A 79 1.09 -14.76 1.37
N ASP A 80 1.10 -14.85 2.70
CA ASP A 80 -0.02 -15.36 3.48
C ASP A 80 -1.25 -14.44 3.36
N PHE A 81 -1.02 -13.13 3.40
CA PHE A 81 -2.03 -12.09 3.22
C PHE A 81 -2.68 -12.18 1.83
N VAL A 82 -1.89 -12.28 0.76
CA VAL A 82 -2.40 -12.43 -0.61
C VAL A 82 -3.22 -13.72 -0.75
N THR A 83 -2.73 -14.83 -0.19
CA THR A 83 -3.46 -16.11 -0.19
C THR A 83 -4.79 -15.98 0.55
N SER A 84 -4.84 -15.24 1.65
CA SER A 84 -6.05 -15.03 2.45
C SER A 84 -7.16 -14.26 1.71
N GLN A 85 -6.83 -13.55 0.63
CA GLN A 85 -7.82 -12.81 -0.16
C GLN A 85 -8.83 -13.73 -0.86
N THR A 86 -8.50 -15.01 -1.04
CA THR A 86 -9.44 -16.04 -1.51
C THR A 86 -10.69 -16.14 -0.65
N ARG A 87 -10.62 -15.78 0.64
CA ARG A 87 -11.77 -15.72 1.57
C ARG A 87 -12.81 -14.67 1.18
N PHE A 88 -12.42 -13.68 0.37
CA PHE A 88 -13.30 -12.62 -0.15
C PHE A 88 -13.68 -12.86 -1.62
N ASN A 89 -13.61 -14.11 -2.11
CA ASN A 89 -13.85 -14.48 -3.50
C ASN A 89 -12.96 -13.71 -4.50
N ALA A 90 -11.76 -13.31 -4.08
CA ALA A 90 -10.80 -12.68 -4.98
C ALA A 90 -10.22 -13.69 -5.96
N LYS A 91 -10.25 -13.36 -7.26
CA LYS A 91 -9.70 -14.22 -8.32
C LYS A 91 -8.34 -13.74 -8.81
N ARG A 92 -8.18 -12.43 -8.96
CA ARG A 92 -6.96 -11.83 -9.50
C ARG A 92 -6.35 -10.83 -8.52
N ILE A 93 -5.04 -10.74 -8.58
CA ILE A 93 -4.26 -9.77 -7.83
C ILE A 93 -3.17 -9.16 -8.69
N SER A 94 -2.96 -7.85 -8.55
CA SER A 94 -1.79 -7.15 -9.04
C SER A 94 -1.16 -6.33 -7.92
N MET A 95 0.11 -5.97 -8.09
CA MET A 95 0.81 -5.11 -7.16
C MET A 95 1.50 -3.98 -7.89
N SER A 96 1.33 -2.78 -7.36
CA SER A 96 2.07 -1.59 -7.74
C SER A 96 2.76 -0.99 -6.53
N THR A 97 3.79 -0.20 -6.80
CA THR A 97 4.46 0.63 -5.81
C THR A 97 4.24 2.10 -6.13
N PHE A 98 4.30 2.97 -5.14
CA PHE A 98 4.33 4.42 -5.35
C PHE A 98 5.47 5.07 -4.56
N ARG A 99 6.06 6.10 -5.15
CA ARG A 99 7.06 7.00 -4.55
C ARG A 99 7.22 8.22 -5.44
N SER A 100 7.52 9.39 -4.88
CA SER A 100 7.76 10.60 -5.68
C SER A 100 9.13 11.19 -5.34
N HIS A 101 9.89 11.64 -6.35
CA HIS A 101 11.16 12.34 -6.12
C HIS A 101 10.99 13.84 -5.86
N GLU A 102 9.90 14.41 -6.37
CA GLU A 102 9.51 15.81 -6.20
C GLU A 102 7.99 15.84 -6.06
N ARG A 103 7.28 16.63 -6.86
CA ARG A 103 5.81 16.59 -6.95
C ARG A 103 5.32 15.27 -7.54
N PHE A 104 4.13 14.84 -7.10
CA PHE A 104 3.44 13.69 -7.66
C PHE A 104 3.31 13.77 -9.20
N ARG A 105 3.62 12.66 -9.87
CA ARG A 105 3.38 12.44 -11.29
C ARG A 105 2.77 11.05 -11.49
N PRO A 106 1.92 10.83 -12.51
CA PRO A 106 1.39 9.49 -12.82
C PRO A 106 2.45 8.37 -12.92
N GLY A 107 3.66 8.69 -13.41
CA GLY A 107 4.79 7.75 -13.53
C GLY A 107 5.42 7.34 -12.19
N ASP A 108 5.01 7.94 -11.08
CA ASP A 108 5.44 7.59 -9.73
C ASP A 108 4.83 6.27 -9.26
N ILE A 109 3.71 5.87 -9.87
CA ILE A 109 3.07 4.57 -9.64
C ILE A 109 3.61 3.56 -10.64
N ASN A 110 4.31 2.55 -10.12
CA ASN A 110 4.98 1.53 -10.91
C ASN A 110 4.30 0.18 -10.71
N LEU A 111 3.84 -0.45 -11.79
CA LEU A 111 3.32 -1.82 -11.75
C LEU A 111 4.49 -2.80 -11.55
N THR A 112 4.58 -3.41 -10.37
CA THR A 112 5.67 -4.34 -10.04
C THR A 112 5.28 -5.80 -10.24
N HIS A 113 4.00 -6.11 -10.12
CA HIS A 113 3.46 -7.44 -10.40
C HIS A 113 2.18 -7.32 -11.24
N PRO A 114 2.16 -7.86 -12.48
CA PRO A 114 0.98 -7.77 -13.33
C PRO A 114 -0.21 -8.52 -12.73
N PRO A 115 -1.45 -8.25 -13.19
CA PRO A 115 -2.64 -8.96 -12.74
C PRO A 115 -2.56 -10.46 -13.05
N VAL A 116 -2.49 -11.30 -12.03
CA VAL A 116 -2.43 -12.77 -12.11
C VAL A 116 -3.50 -13.41 -11.23
N THR A 117 -3.75 -14.70 -11.37
CA THR A 117 -4.53 -15.45 -10.36
C THR A 117 -3.79 -15.46 -9.02
N ILE A 118 -4.51 -15.47 -7.90
CA ILE A 118 -3.89 -15.44 -6.55
C ILE A 118 -2.82 -16.52 -6.38
N SER A 119 -3.09 -17.75 -6.85
CA SER A 119 -2.15 -18.88 -6.80
C SER A 119 -0.84 -18.68 -7.57
N ARG A 120 -0.77 -17.67 -8.45
CA ARG A 120 0.38 -17.33 -9.28
C ARG A 120 1.10 -16.06 -8.83
N PHE A 121 0.69 -15.46 -7.72
CA PHE A 121 1.36 -14.29 -7.18
C PHE A 121 2.72 -14.66 -6.60
N ASP A 122 3.78 -13.98 -7.03
CA ASP A 122 5.13 -14.18 -6.54
C ASP A 122 5.64 -12.91 -5.84
N VAL A 123 5.78 -12.98 -4.51
CA VAL A 123 6.29 -11.89 -3.68
C VAL A 123 7.70 -11.47 -4.07
N LYS A 124 8.57 -12.42 -4.48
CA LYS A 124 9.95 -12.07 -4.88
C LYS A 124 9.92 -11.24 -6.15
N ARG A 125 9.08 -11.63 -7.12
CA ARG A 125 8.89 -10.88 -8.36
C ARG A 125 8.27 -9.50 -8.10
N ALA A 126 7.31 -9.40 -7.18
CA ALA A 126 6.67 -8.13 -6.83
C ALA A 126 7.64 -7.08 -6.24
N PHE A 127 8.80 -7.52 -5.74
CA PHE A 127 9.86 -6.65 -5.22
C PHE A 127 11.18 -6.76 -6.00
N SER A 128 11.14 -7.22 -7.26
CA SER A 128 12.36 -7.35 -8.07
C SER A 128 12.86 -6.02 -8.64
N GLN A 129 12.10 -4.93 -8.48
CA GLN A 129 12.51 -3.63 -9.00
C GLN A 129 13.77 -3.11 -8.29
N PRO A 130 14.68 -2.44 -9.02
CA PRO A 130 15.90 -1.92 -8.45
C PRO A 130 15.61 -0.91 -7.33
N LYS A 131 16.45 -0.97 -6.31
CA LYS A 131 16.42 -0.08 -5.14
C LYS A 131 16.73 1.35 -5.60
N PRO A 132 15.84 2.32 -5.38
CA PRO A 132 16.11 3.70 -5.78
C PRO A 132 17.23 4.30 -4.92
N PRO A 133 18.12 5.10 -5.52
CA PRO A 133 18.92 6.07 -4.79
C PRO A 133 18.08 7.33 -4.51
N GLY A 134 18.17 7.90 -3.30
CA GLY A 134 17.62 9.24 -3.00
C GLY A 134 16.70 9.31 -1.79
N ILE A 135 16.19 10.52 -1.55
CA ILE A 135 15.11 10.83 -0.61
C ILE A 135 13.83 10.85 -1.46
N ASP A 136 12.94 9.90 -1.17
CA ASP A 136 11.67 9.76 -1.88
C ASP A 136 10.52 10.15 -0.95
N TYR A 137 9.60 10.96 -1.46
CA TYR A 137 8.46 11.52 -0.76
C TYR A 137 7.19 10.67 -0.92
N THR A 138 6.27 10.84 0.04
CA THR A 138 4.98 10.13 0.09
C THR A 138 3.79 11.04 -0.22
N TYR A 139 3.39 11.11 -1.51
CA TYR A 139 2.16 11.77 -1.97
C TYR A 139 0.98 10.82 -1.96
N LEU A 140 0.52 10.49 -0.75
CA LEU A 140 -0.46 9.41 -0.55
C LEU A 140 -1.83 9.72 -1.18
N ALA A 141 -2.29 10.97 -1.09
CA ALA A 141 -3.59 11.37 -1.58
C ALA A 141 -3.68 11.29 -3.11
N GLU A 142 -2.70 11.88 -3.78
CA GLU A 142 -2.59 11.90 -5.23
C GLU A 142 -2.36 10.50 -5.79
N SER A 143 -1.53 9.71 -5.11
CA SER A 143 -1.28 8.32 -5.49
C SER A 143 -2.56 7.48 -5.39
N LEU A 144 -3.34 7.61 -4.32
CA LEU A 144 -4.60 6.90 -4.18
C LEU A 144 -5.65 7.36 -5.20
N ASP A 145 -5.82 8.67 -5.44
CA ASP A 145 -6.77 9.16 -6.46
C ASP A 145 -6.43 8.61 -7.84
N TYR A 146 -5.15 8.67 -8.24
CA TYR A 146 -4.73 8.13 -9.53
C TYR A 146 -4.88 6.60 -9.60
N PHE A 147 -4.46 5.88 -8.57
CA PHE A 147 -4.44 4.41 -8.57
C PHE A 147 -5.83 3.78 -8.57
N THR A 148 -6.80 4.46 -7.96
CA THR A 148 -8.19 4.02 -7.84
C THR A 148 -9.08 4.49 -8.99
N ARG A 149 -8.59 5.39 -9.85
CA ARG A 149 -9.35 5.93 -10.97
C ARG A 149 -9.84 4.81 -11.90
N ASN A 150 -11.16 4.81 -12.16
CA ASN A 150 -11.85 3.82 -13.00
C ASN A 150 -11.61 2.36 -12.58
N PHE A 151 -11.33 2.10 -11.31
CA PHE A 151 -11.14 0.75 -10.79
C PHE A 151 -12.30 0.32 -9.88
N GLU A 152 -12.85 -0.86 -10.16
CA GLU A 152 -13.82 -1.55 -9.32
C GLU A 152 -13.17 -2.77 -8.66
N GLY A 153 -13.30 -2.88 -7.35
CA GLY A 153 -12.73 -3.97 -6.58
C GLY A 153 -12.17 -3.54 -5.23
N LEU A 154 -11.16 -4.28 -4.78
CA LEU A 154 -10.51 -4.07 -3.48
C LEU A 154 -9.09 -3.55 -3.67
N VAL A 155 -8.79 -2.43 -3.03
CA VAL A 155 -7.42 -1.90 -2.93
C VAL A 155 -6.89 -2.12 -1.54
N TRP A 156 -5.69 -2.69 -1.46
CA TRP A 156 -4.89 -2.75 -0.23
C TRP A 156 -3.71 -1.81 -0.34
N LEU A 157 -3.69 -0.77 0.50
CA LEU A 157 -2.53 0.10 0.66
C LEU A 157 -1.66 -0.41 1.83
N ILE A 158 -0.36 -0.49 1.63
CA ILE A 158 0.63 -0.82 2.66
C ILE A 158 1.60 0.35 2.79
N THR A 159 1.62 1.03 3.94
CA THR A 159 2.40 2.25 4.18
C THR A 159 2.80 2.37 5.65
N ASP A 160 3.81 3.18 5.97
CA ASP A 160 4.13 3.59 7.34
C ASP A 160 3.27 4.78 7.83
N ASN A 161 2.27 5.18 7.02
CA ASN A 161 1.26 6.16 7.36
C ASN A 161 1.82 7.60 7.47
N ARG A 162 2.96 7.87 6.83
CA ARG A 162 3.44 9.24 6.60
C ARG A 162 2.74 9.85 5.38
N VAL A 163 2.28 11.08 5.54
CA VAL A 163 1.69 11.89 4.46
C VAL A 163 2.55 13.14 4.33
N GLU A 164 3.18 13.30 3.18
CA GLU A 164 4.03 14.44 2.86
C GLU A 164 3.33 15.25 1.77
N THR A 165 2.24 15.93 2.11
CA THR A 165 1.60 16.89 1.20
C THR A 165 2.42 18.17 1.13
N GLY A 166 2.49 18.77 -0.06
CA GLY A 166 3.20 20.05 -0.27
C GLY A 166 2.59 21.25 0.48
N GLU A 167 1.37 21.10 0.99
CA GLU A 167 0.72 22.08 1.87
C GLU A 167 0.07 21.33 3.04
N GLY A 168 0.40 21.74 4.27
CA GLY A 168 -0.40 21.54 5.47
C GLY A 168 -0.69 20.10 5.87
N SER A 169 0.01 19.65 6.91
CA SER A 169 -0.27 18.44 7.67
C SER A 169 -1.72 18.37 8.17
N GLY A 170 -2.59 17.66 7.43
CA GLY A 170 -3.69 16.93 8.04
C GLY A 170 -3.14 15.66 8.68
N THR A 171 -3.72 15.18 9.79
CA THR A 171 -3.30 13.86 10.28
C THR A 171 -3.67 12.79 9.26
N THR A 172 -2.86 11.73 9.08
CA THR A 172 -3.20 10.65 8.14
C THR A 172 -4.55 10.00 8.45
N ARG A 173 -4.96 10.06 9.71
CA ARG A 173 -6.30 9.68 10.16
C ARG A 173 -7.38 10.57 9.52
N ASP A 174 -7.21 11.89 9.54
CA ASP A 174 -8.17 12.83 8.96
C ASP A 174 -8.25 12.67 7.44
N PHE A 175 -7.12 12.40 6.79
CA PHE A 175 -7.08 12.05 5.38
C PHE A 175 -7.89 10.77 5.08
N PHE A 176 -7.70 9.70 5.84
CA PHE A 176 -8.47 8.48 5.61
C PHE A 176 -9.95 8.59 6.02
N ILE A 177 -10.26 9.40 7.03
CA ILE A 177 -11.65 9.74 7.36
C ILE A 177 -12.28 10.51 6.20
N SER A 178 -11.59 11.50 5.64
CA SER A 178 -12.12 12.27 4.52
C SER A 178 -12.33 11.41 3.28
N LEU A 179 -11.45 10.43 3.00
CA LEU A 179 -11.70 9.45 1.94
C LEU A 179 -12.99 8.68 2.18
N ARG A 180 -13.22 8.17 3.39
CA ARG A 180 -14.43 7.38 3.72
C ARG A 180 -15.70 8.18 3.49
N ASP A 181 -15.65 9.48 3.73
CA ASP A 181 -16.80 10.37 3.62
C ASP A 181 -17.06 10.83 2.17
N THR A 182 -16.23 10.43 1.20
CA THR A 182 -16.51 10.65 -0.23
C THR A 182 -17.39 9.53 -0.82
N GLU A 183 -18.34 9.88 -1.69
CA GLU A 183 -19.23 8.93 -2.38
C GLU A 183 -18.50 7.87 -3.23
N LYS A 184 -17.19 8.05 -3.46
CA LYS A 184 -16.35 7.16 -4.27
C LYS A 184 -16.00 5.84 -3.57
N PHE A 185 -16.00 5.79 -2.23
CA PHE A 185 -15.56 4.61 -1.48
C PHE A 185 -16.70 4.05 -0.62
N ARG A 186 -16.86 2.72 -0.63
CA ARG A 186 -17.92 2.05 0.14
C ARG A 186 -17.51 1.77 1.58
N SER A 187 -16.25 1.40 1.79
CA SER A 187 -15.68 1.18 3.12
C SER A 187 -14.16 1.30 3.13
N ILE A 188 -13.63 1.72 4.27
CA ILE A 188 -12.20 1.91 4.53
C ILE A 188 -11.88 1.24 5.87
N HIS A 189 -10.89 0.34 5.88
CA HIS A 189 -10.49 -0.46 7.05
C HIS A 189 -9.00 -0.28 7.32
N ILE A 190 -8.63 0.25 8.49
CA ILE A 190 -7.23 0.49 8.88
C ILE A 190 -6.78 -0.58 9.88
N TYR A 191 -5.70 -1.29 9.55
CA TYR A 191 -5.04 -2.26 10.41
C TYR A 191 -3.62 -1.80 10.73
N LYS A 192 -3.25 -1.83 12.00
CA LYS A 192 -1.90 -1.54 12.47
C LYS A 192 -1.18 -2.85 12.74
N LEU A 193 -0.10 -3.12 12.00
CA LEU A 193 0.75 -4.29 12.21
C LEU A 193 2.02 -3.87 12.96
N PRO A 194 2.18 -4.23 14.25
CA PRO A 194 3.44 -4.03 14.96
C PRO A 194 4.50 -4.93 14.33
N PHE A 195 5.68 -4.38 14.05
CA PHE A 195 6.77 -5.12 13.44
C PHE A 195 7.98 -5.12 14.37
N GLU A 196 8.32 -6.28 14.90
CA GLU A 196 9.50 -6.48 15.74
C GLU A 196 10.55 -7.24 14.94
N ASP A 197 11.74 -6.64 14.77
CA ASP A 197 12.88 -7.34 14.20
C ASP A 197 13.36 -8.42 15.19
N ARG A 198 12.85 -9.65 15.05
CA ARG A 198 13.23 -10.80 15.89
C ARG A 198 14.66 -11.32 15.66
N THR A 199 15.57 -10.52 15.07
CA THR A 199 16.98 -10.89 14.90
C THR A 199 17.86 -10.60 16.12
N THR A 200 17.32 -10.04 17.21
CA THR A 200 18.01 -9.95 18.51
C THR A 200 17.53 -11.01 19.50
N ARG A 201 17.87 -12.27 19.26
CA ARG A 201 18.08 -13.25 20.33
C ARG A 201 19.51 -13.74 20.27
#